data_AF-A0A517W8N0-F1
#
_entry.id   AF-A0A517W8N0-F1
#
_cell.length_a   1.000
_cell.length_b   1.000
_cell.length_c   1.000
_cell.angle_alpha   90.00
_cell.angle_beta   90.00
_cell.angle_gamma   90.00
#
_symmetry.space_group_name_H-M   'P 1'
#
loop_
_entity.id
_entity.type
_entity.pdbx_description
1 polymer ?
#
loop_
_entity_poly.entity_id
_entity_poly.type
_entity_poly.pdbx_seq_one_letter_code
_entity_poly.pdbx_strand_id
1 'polypeptide(L)'
;MLTVYTWQGIDFDLKSETLDQSKSRYADAVPCYLRKLESLNKIVRTNKYLWAFLRSDQHQYFEICKPVEWVLEVAKSEILGYLDNNKWEQYLRSEDHQDLEGVFQKEIITKRDQSVLIRHPFKETIIKRKRVYKITHPKETELIDEIEF
;
A
#
# COMPACT_ATOMS: atom_id res chain seq x y z
N MET A 1 -11.78 3.47 -14.37
CA MET A 1 -11.53 3.21 -12.94
C MET A 1 -10.48 2.13 -12.82
N LEU A 2 -9.74 2.09 -11.72
CA LEU A 2 -8.77 1.05 -11.39
C LEU A 2 -9.15 0.45 -10.03
N THR A 3 -9.31 -0.86 -9.97
CA THR A 3 -9.51 -1.58 -8.70
C THR A 3 -8.16 -1.89 -8.09
N VAL A 4 -8.02 -1.59 -6.81
CA VAL A 4 -6.77 -1.74 -6.05
C VAL A 4 -7.08 -2.29 -4.66
N TYR A 5 -6.04 -2.82 -4.01
CA TYR A 5 -6.16 -3.55 -2.76
C TYR A 5 -5.12 -3.04 -1.76
N THR A 6 -5.48 -2.87 -0.50
CA THR A 6 -4.50 -2.62 0.56
C THR A 6 -4.86 -3.43 1.79
N TRP A 7 -3.85 -3.95 2.47
CA TRP A 7 -4.00 -4.76 3.67
C TRP A 7 -3.41 -4.03 4.86
N GLN A 8 -4.21 -3.93 5.92
CA GLN A 8 -3.91 -3.09 7.07
C GLN A 8 -4.29 -3.78 8.39
N GLY A 9 -3.76 -3.23 9.49
CA GLY A 9 -4.17 -3.63 10.84
C GLY A 9 -5.63 -3.27 11.13
N ILE A 10 -6.23 -3.93 12.12
CA ILE A 10 -7.64 -3.72 12.49
C ILE A 10 -7.95 -2.27 12.88
N ASP A 11 -6.97 -1.58 13.47
CA ASP A 11 -7.08 -0.19 13.94
C ASP A 11 -6.77 0.85 12.86
N PHE A 12 -6.50 0.44 11.62
CA PHE A 12 -6.18 1.36 10.53
C PHE A 12 -7.43 1.84 9.82
N ASP A 13 -7.75 3.13 10.00
CA ASP A 13 -8.91 3.76 9.38
C ASP A 13 -8.54 4.52 8.09
N LEU A 14 -8.96 3.98 6.94
CA LEU A 14 -8.80 4.64 5.63
C LEU A 14 -9.66 5.90 5.45
N LYS A 15 -10.66 6.12 6.31
CA LYS A 15 -11.51 7.32 6.27
C LYS A 15 -10.93 8.49 7.07
N SER A 16 -9.86 8.26 7.84
CA SER A 16 -9.18 9.32 8.57
C SER A 16 -8.64 10.39 7.61
N GLU A 17 -8.52 11.65 8.06
CA GLU A 17 -7.98 12.73 7.21
C GLU A 17 -6.46 12.59 6.97
N THR A 18 -5.77 11.85 7.84
CA THR A 18 -4.32 11.64 7.81
C THR A 18 -3.98 10.15 7.94
N LEU A 19 -3.22 9.64 6.97
CA LEU A 19 -2.59 8.33 7.12
C LEU A 19 -1.25 8.50 7.84
N ASP A 20 -1.17 7.96 9.05
CA ASP A 20 0.08 7.91 9.79
C ASP A 20 0.93 6.72 9.31
N GLN A 21 1.91 7.01 8.47
CA GLN A 21 2.81 6.01 7.90
C GLN A 21 3.69 5.33 8.97
N SER A 22 3.88 5.94 10.14
CA SER A 22 4.63 5.33 11.26
C SER A 22 3.88 4.17 11.91
N LYS A 23 2.55 4.11 11.75
CA LYS A 23 1.73 2.98 12.20
C LYS A 23 1.81 1.78 11.25
N SER A 24 2.47 1.93 10.11
CA SER A 24 2.76 0.79 9.23
C SER A 24 3.68 -0.18 9.96
N ARG A 25 3.37 -1.48 9.90
CA ARG A 25 4.27 -2.51 10.43
C ARG A 25 5.64 -2.54 9.77
N TYR A 26 5.79 -1.97 8.58
CA TYR A 26 7.10 -1.77 7.97
C TYR A 26 7.98 -0.82 8.80
N ALA A 27 7.40 0.14 9.52
CA ALA A 27 8.16 1.02 10.42
C ALA A 27 8.77 0.23 11.58
N ASP A 28 8.05 -0.77 12.11
CA ASP A 28 8.55 -1.67 13.15
C ASP A 28 9.56 -2.69 12.58
N ALA A 29 9.28 -3.26 11.40
CA ALA A 29 10.01 -4.39 10.86
C ALA A 29 11.29 -4.02 10.08
N VAL A 30 11.37 -2.79 9.55
CA VAL A 30 12.46 -2.33 8.70
C VAL A 30 13.06 -1.05 9.31
N PRO A 31 14.22 -1.13 9.98
CA PRO A 31 14.80 -0.01 10.77
C PRO A 31 15.00 1.31 9.99
N CYS A 32 15.13 1.24 8.66
CA CYS A 32 15.32 2.42 7.81
C CYS A 32 14.08 2.84 7.01
N TYR A 33 12.93 2.20 7.24
CA TYR A 33 11.71 2.38 6.44
C TYR A 33 11.27 3.84 6.37
N LEU A 34 11.13 4.51 7.51
CA LEU A 34 10.64 5.88 7.56
C LEU A 34 11.56 6.85 6.80
N ARG A 35 12.88 6.73 6.98
CA ARG A 35 13.88 7.53 6.25
C ARG A 35 13.83 7.27 4.74
N LYS A 36 13.59 6.03 4.33
CA LYS A 36 13.44 5.65 2.90
C LYS A 36 12.13 6.19 2.32
N LEU A 37 11.07 6.20 3.12
CA LEU A 37 9.78 6.78 2.76
C LEU A 37 9.89 8.30 2.58
N GLU A 38 10.67 9.01 3.40
CA GLU A 38 10.96 10.43 3.18
C GLU A 38 11.62 10.71 1.83
N SER A 39 12.51 9.82 1.39
CA SER A 39 13.16 9.92 0.07
C SER A 39 12.14 9.75 -1.05
N LEU A 40 11.23 8.77 -0.92
CA LEU A 40 10.11 8.60 -1.85
C LEU A 40 9.17 9.83 -1.84
N ASN A 41 8.85 10.39 -0.67
CA ASN A 41 7.98 11.54 -0.52
C ASN A 41 8.52 12.77 -1.27
N LYS A 42 9.84 12.96 -1.33
CA LYS A 42 10.48 14.03 -2.12
C LYS A 42 10.25 13.85 -3.62
N ILE A 43 10.28 12.62 -4.13
CA ILE A 43 10.04 12.30 -5.54
C ILE A 43 8.56 12.46 -5.89
N VAL A 44 7.68 11.92 -5.06
CA VAL A 44 6.21 11.97 -5.24
C VAL A 44 5.67 13.39 -4.98
N ARG A 45 6.44 14.23 -4.26
CA ARG A 45 6.10 15.59 -3.83
C ARG A 45 4.91 15.66 -2.87
N THR A 46 4.68 14.60 -2.10
CA THR A 46 3.68 14.53 -1.03
C THR A 46 3.97 13.31 -0.15
N ASN A 47 3.54 13.38 1.11
CA ASN A 47 3.46 12.23 2.04
C ASN A 47 2.01 11.78 2.25
N LYS A 48 1.04 12.44 1.61
CA LYS A 48 -0.40 12.14 1.72
C LYS A 48 -0.80 11.17 0.62
N TYR A 49 -0.44 9.90 0.80
CA TYR A 49 -0.84 8.84 -0.11
C TYR A 49 -1.02 7.51 0.60
N LEU A 50 -1.83 6.65 0.00
CA LEU A 50 -1.91 5.24 0.32
C LEU A 50 -1.11 4.43 -0.71
N TRP A 51 -0.35 3.48 -0.19
CA TRP A 51 0.27 2.43 -1.00
C TRP A 51 -0.70 1.25 -1.12
N ALA A 52 -1.05 0.89 -2.36
CA ALA A 52 -1.97 -0.20 -2.67
C ALA A 52 -1.46 -1.07 -3.82
N PHE A 53 -1.96 -2.29 -3.91
CA PHE A 53 -1.61 -3.29 -4.91
C PHE A 53 -2.66 -3.37 -6.01
N LEU A 54 -2.24 -3.78 -7.21
CA LEU A 54 -3.13 -3.96 -8.35
C LEU A 54 -3.89 -5.30 -8.29
N ARG A 55 -3.43 -6.23 -7.44
CA ARG A 55 -4.06 -7.52 -7.19
C ARG A 55 -4.08 -7.82 -5.70
N SER A 56 -5.13 -8.48 -5.23
CA SER A 56 -5.27 -8.88 -3.82
C SER A 56 -4.18 -9.87 -3.38
N ASP A 57 -3.66 -10.69 -4.30
CA ASP A 57 -2.69 -11.75 -4.03
C ASP A 57 -1.21 -11.30 -4.09
N GLN A 58 -0.93 -10.02 -4.38
CA GLN A 58 0.43 -9.51 -4.51
C GLN A 58 1.19 -9.39 -3.18
N HIS A 59 0.56 -9.65 -2.02
CA HIS A 59 1.18 -9.39 -0.70
C HIS A 59 1.02 -10.52 0.33
N GLN A 60 1.28 -11.77 -0.04
CA GLN A 60 0.89 -12.93 0.79
C GLN A 60 1.74 -13.23 2.05
N TYR A 61 2.93 -12.65 2.24
CA TYR A 61 3.89 -13.20 3.22
C TYR A 61 3.99 -12.44 4.56
N PHE A 62 3.56 -11.18 4.65
CA PHE A 62 3.80 -10.32 5.82
C PHE A 62 2.54 -9.98 6.65
N GLU A 63 1.44 -10.71 6.46
CA GLU A 63 0.10 -10.18 6.76
C GLU A 63 -0.66 -10.81 7.93
N ILE A 64 -0.07 -11.71 8.74
CA ILE A 64 -0.78 -12.24 9.93
C ILE A 64 -1.32 -11.09 10.82
N CYS A 65 -0.58 -9.98 10.90
CA CYS A 65 -0.94 -8.80 11.67
C CYS A 65 -1.77 -7.76 10.91
N LYS A 66 -2.19 -8.06 9.67
CA LYS A 66 -2.98 -7.18 8.80
C LYS A 66 -4.25 -7.90 8.33
N PRO A 67 -5.21 -8.16 9.23
CA PRO A 67 -6.39 -8.95 8.89
C PRO A 67 -7.40 -8.22 7.99
N VAL A 68 -7.21 -6.93 7.71
CA VAL A 68 -8.21 -6.13 6.99
C VAL A 68 -7.75 -5.85 5.56
N GLU A 69 -8.45 -6.43 4.58
CA GLU A 69 -8.34 -6.08 3.17
C GLU A 69 -9.34 -4.96 2.84
N TRP A 70 -8.85 -3.91 2.19
CA TRP A 70 -9.69 -2.87 1.61
C TRP A 70 -9.64 -2.95 0.09
N VAL A 71 -10.81 -2.96 -0.52
CA VAL A 71 -10.98 -2.91 -1.98
C VAL A 71 -11.42 -1.50 -2.36
N LEU A 72 -10.63 -0.84 -3.20
CA LEU A 72 -10.87 0.54 -3.61
C LEU A 72 -11.06 0.62 -5.12
N GLU A 73 -11.96 1.50 -5.56
CA GLU A 73 -12.10 1.89 -6.96
C GLU A 73 -11.61 3.32 -7.17
N VAL A 74 -10.48 3.44 -7.85
CA VAL A 74 -9.72 4.67 -7.93
C VAL A 74 -9.81 5.23 -9.35
N ALA A 75 -10.17 6.51 -9.47
CA ALA A 75 -10.09 7.21 -10.75
C ALA A 75 -8.61 7.45 -11.11
N LYS A 76 -8.26 7.41 -12.41
CA LYS A 76 -6.87 7.65 -12.84
C LYS A 76 -6.30 8.99 -12.35
N SER A 77 -7.16 10.00 -12.18
CA SER A 77 -6.79 11.32 -11.65
C SER A 77 -6.36 11.31 -10.19
N GLU A 78 -6.74 10.29 -9.42
CA GLU A 78 -6.36 10.13 -8.01
C GLU A 78 -5.05 9.33 -7.85
N ILE A 79 -4.52 8.76 -8.92
CA ILE A 79 -3.26 8.03 -8.93
C ILE A 79 -2.11 9.03 -9.03
N LEU A 80 -1.18 8.98 -8.07
CA LEU A 80 0.03 9.80 -8.06
C LEU A 80 1.14 9.18 -8.91
N GLY A 81 1.19 7.85 -8.96
CA GLY A 81 2.11 7.07 -9.77
C GLY A 81 2.18 5.62 -9.29
N TYR A 82 3.20 4.91 -9.77
CA TYR A 82 3.39 3.48 -9.58
C TYR A 82 4.77 3.21 -9.01
N LEU A 83 4.88 2.16 -8.21
CA LEU A 83 6.14 1.62 -7.71
C LEU A 83 6.44 0.29 -8.37
N ASP A 84 7.67 0.11 -8.85
CA ASP A 84 8.21 -1.21 -9.21
C ASP A 84 8.51 -1.97 -7.91
N ASN A 85 7.74 -3.01 -7.60
CA ASN A 85 7.78 -3.68 -6.29
C ASN A 85 9.15 -4.32 -6.01
N ASN A 86 9.79 -4.90 -7.03
CA ASN A 86 11.12 -5.51 -6.90
C ASN A 86 12.16 -4.44 -6.54
N LYS A 87 12.15 -3.33 -7.28
CA LYS A 87 13.09 -2.23 -6.99
C LYS A 87 12.80 -1.57 -5.64
N TRP A 88 11.52 -1.42 -5.27
CA TRP A 88 11.14 -0.89 -3.98
C TRP A 88 11.62 -1.79 -2.84
N GLU A 89 11.44 -3.10 -2.96
CA GLU A 89 11.91 -4.07 -1.96
C GLU A 89 13.44 -4.09 -1.85
N GLN A 90 14.16 -4.08 -2.98
CA GLN A 90 15.61 -3.94 -3.01
C GLN A 90 16.06 -2.65 -2.32
N TYR A 91 15.41 -1.53 -2.66
CA TYR A 91 15.65 -0.25 -2.03
C TYR A 91 15.39 -0.30 -0.54
N LEU A 92 14.34 -0.97 -0.05
CA LEU A 92 14.06 -1.10 1.38
C LEU A 92 15.11 -1.94 2.11
N ARG A 93 15.72 -2.93 1.45
CA ARG A 93 16.72 -3.84 2.03
C ARG A 93 18.17 -3.33 1.97
N SER A 94 18.48 -2.35 1.12
CA SER A 94 19.85 -1.80 1.02
C SER A 94 20.29 -1.10 2.30
N GLU A 95 21.55 -1.25 2.71
CA GLU A 95 22.07 -0.49 3.86
C GLU A 95 22.33 0.98 3.50
N ASP A 96 22.77 1.21 2.24
CA ASP A 96 23.09 2.53 1.70
C ASP A 96 21.89 3.24 1.04
N HIS A 97 22.07 4.56 0.84
CA HIS A 97 21.26 5.41 -0.02
C HIS A 97 21.39 5.00 -1.50
N GLN A 98 20.96 3.78 -1.85
CA GLN A 98 20.79 3.39 -3.24
C GLN A 98 19.87 4.41 -3.95
N ASP A 99 20.16 4.66 -5.22
CA ASP A 99 19.34 5.54 -6.04
C ASP A 99 17.90 4.98 -6.14
N LEU A 100 16.92 5.87 -6.03
CA LEU A 100 15.51 5.57 -6.26
C LEU A 100 15.19 5.47 -7.77
N GLU A 101 16.22 5.41 -8.62
CA GLU A 101 16.11 5.40 -10.07
C GLU A 101 15.19 4.28 -10.58
N GLY A 102 14.06 4.71 -11.16
CA GLY A 102 13.05 3.83 -11.71
C GLY A 102 12.26 3.02 -10.67
N VAL A 103 12.39 3.31 -9.37
CA VAL A 103 11.49 2.81 -8.31
C VAL A 103 10.10 3.41 -8.52
N PHE A 104 10.01 4.74 -8.66
CA PHE A 104 8.77 5.47 -8.89
C PHE A 104 8.62 5.89 -10.35
N GLN A 105 7.42 5.71 -10.89
CA GLN A 105 7.06 6.08 -12.26
C GLN A 105 5.68 6.74 -12.29
N LYS A 106 5.49 7.79 -13.09
CA LYS A 106 4.17 8.45 -13.22
C LYS A 106 3.17 7.62 -14.03
N GLU A 107 3.67 6.79 -14.93
CA GLU A 107 2.86 5.99 -15.84
C GLU A 107 3.09 4.50 -15.59
N ILE A 108 2.09 3.69 -15.94
CA ILE A 108 2.18 2.24 -15.81
C ILE A 108 3.12 1.70 -16.88
N ILE A 109 4.13 0.93 -16.48
CA ILE A 109 5.08 0.31 -17.42
C ILE A 109 4.78 -1.18 -17.47
N THR A 110 3.53 -1.56 -17.77
CA THR A 110 3.05 -2.91 -18.16
C THR A 110 3.55 -4.15 -17.38
N LYS A 111 4.29 -4.00 -16.27
CA LYS A 111 4.91 -5.09 -15.52
C LYS A 111 3.89 -5.64 -14.53
N ARG A 112 3.89 -6.97 -14.37
CA ARG A 112 2.99 -7.71 -13.48
C ARG A 112 3.18 -7.42 -11.99
N ASP A 113 4.24 -6.70 -11.63
CA ASP A 113 4.65 -6.52 -10.24
C ASP A 113 4.88 -5.04 -9.91
N GLN A 114 3.80 -4.27 -10.08
CA GLN A 114 3.72 -2.89 -9.67
C GLN A 114 2.64 -2.71 -8.60
N SER A 115 2.89 -1.74 -7.74
CA SER A 115 1.91 -1.18 -6.82
C SER A 115 1.66 0.27 -7.19
N VAL A 116 0.64 0.86 -6.59
CA VAL A 116 0.15 2.20 -6.92
C VAL A 116 0.13 3.07 -5.68
N LEU A 117 0.48 4.34 -5.89
CA LEU A 117 0.36 5.39 -4.89
C LEU A 117 -0.88 6.22 -5.19
N ILE A 118 -1.81 6.27 -4.25
CA ILE A 118 -3.12 6.90 -4.42
C ILE A 118 -3.18 8.11 -3.51
N ARG A 119 -3.64 9.24 -4.05
CA ARG A 119 -3.81 10.48 -3.29
C ARG A 119 -4.73 10.26 -2.08
N HIS A 120 -4.31 10.81 -0.94
CA HIS A 120 -5.08 10.83 0.29
C HIS A 120 -5.25 12.29 0.78
N PRO A 121 -6.35 12.68 1.46
CA PRO A 121 -7.54 11.88 1.80
C PRO A 121 -8.37 11.45 0.59
N PHE A 122 -9.12 10.36 0.74
CA PHE A 122 -9.99 9.84 -0.30
C PHE A 122 -11.33 10.58 -0.35
N LYS A 123 -11.94 10.60 -1.53
CA LYS A 123 -13.39 10.80 -1.64
C LYS A 123 -14.08 9.54 -1.09
N GLU A 124 -15.19 9.70 -0.38
CA GLU A 124 -15.94 8.57 0.21
C GLU A 124 -16.26 7.47 -0.80
N THR A 125 -16.53 7.85 -2.05
CA THR A 125 -16.88 6.95 -3.15
C THR A 125 -15.77 5.98 -3.57
N ILE A 126 -14.52 6.18 -3.14
CA ILE A 126 -13.36 5.36 -3.51
C ILE A 126 -13.38 4.02 -2.77
N ILE A 127 -13.84 3.99 -1.52
CA ILE A 127 -13.85 2.77 -0.70
C ILE A 127 -15.07 1.96 -1.10
N LYS A 128 -14.88 0.73 -1.59
CA LYS A 128 -15.98 -0.14 -2.03
C LYS A 128 -16.27 -1.25 -1.04
N ARG A 129 -15.23 -1.93 -0.60
CA ARG A 129 -15.38 -3.06 0.33
C ARG A 129 -14.31 -3.05 1.40
N LYS A 130 -14.69 -3.53 2.58
CA LYS A 130 -13.80 -3.90 3.68
C LYS A 130 -14.04 -5.37 4.01
N ARG A 131 -12.98 -6.17 4.01
CA ARG A 131 -13.02 -7.59 4.38
C ARG A 131 -12.11 -7.82 5.56
N VAL A 132 -12.59 -8.59 6.52
CA VAL A 132 -11.84 -8.92 7.73
C VAL A 132 -11.60 -10.42 7.76
N TYR A 133 -10.34 -10.80 7.89
CA TYR A 133 -9.89 -12.18 7.86
C TYR A 133 -9.37 -12.61 9.22
N LYS A 134 -9.64 -13.88 9.57
CA LYS A 134 -8.83 -14.62 10.53
C LYS A 134 -7.59 -15.10 9.80
N ILE A 135 -6.42 -14.81 10.32
CA ILE A 135 -5.16 -15.29 9.74
C ILE A 135 -4.44 -16.12 10.80
N THR A 136 -4.50 -17.43 10.68
CA THR A 136 -3.77 -18.37 11.57
C THR A 136 -2.40 -18.71 11.02
N HIS A 137 -2.26 -18.67 9.69
CA HIS A 137 -1.01 -18.87 8.96
C HIS A 137 -1.07 -18.03 7.67
N PRO A 138 0.05 -17.56 7.09
CA PRO A 138 0.01 -16.71 5.88
C PRO A 138 -0.66 -17.36 4.66
N LYS A 139 -0.80 -18.69 4.66
CA LYS A 139 -1.50 -19.46 3.61
C LYS A 139 -2.90 -19.92 4.01
N GLU A 140 -3.33 -19.65 5.24
CA GLU A 140 -4.61 -20.07 5.80
C GLU A 140 -5.33 -18.84 6.32
N THR A 141 -6.20 -18.30 5.47
CA THR A 141 -7.05 -17.16 5.80
C THR A 141 -8.52 -17.58 5.73
N GLU A 142 -9.30 -17.11 6.69
CA GLU A 142 -10.74 -17.34 6.78
C GLU A 142 -11.43 -15.97 6.78
N LEU A 143 -12.34 -15.72 5.84
CA LEU A 143 -13.13 -14.49 5.83
C LEU A 143 -14.14 -14.53 6.98
N ILE A 144 -14.04 -13.59 7.93
CA ILE A 144 -14.95 -13.48 9.08
C ILE A 144 -16.06 -12.46 8.79
N ASP A 145 -15.74 -11.36 8.12
CA ASP A 145 -16.66 -10.24 7.90
C ASP A 145 -16.40 -9.54 6.56
N GLU A 146 -17.46 -9.03 5.93
CA GLU A 146 -17.40 -8.24 4.69
C GLU A 146 -18.46 -7.14 4.71
N ILE A 147 -18.02 -5.91 4.44
CA ILE A 147 -18.87 -4.72 4.37
C ILE A 147 -18.69 -4.09 2.99
N GLU A 148 -19.81 -3.81 2.31
CA GLU A 148 -19.87 -3.06 1.06
C GLU A 148 -20.42 -1.65 1.33
N PHE A 149 -19.80 -0.63 0.71
CA PHE A 149 -20.08 0.80 0.92
C PHE A 149 -20.65 1.48 -0.32
#